data_AF-A0A6J1WK78-F1
#
_entry.id   AF-A0A6J1WK78-F1
#
_cell.length_a   1.000
_cell.length_b   1.000
_cell.length_c   1.000
_cell.angle_alpha   90.00
_cell.angle_beta   90.00
_cell.angle_gamma   90.00
#
_symmetry.space_group_name_H-M   'P 1'
#
loop_
_entity.id
_entity.type
_entity.pdbx_description
1 polymer ?
#
loop_
_entity_poly.entity_id
_entity_poly.type
_entity_poly.pdbx_seq_one_letter_code
_entity_poly.pdbx_strand_id
1 'polypeptide(L)'
;MRSMDAVVTPWPLFLYEIFDYQRMRQIIKDYFKTIMFDKLPEDPVSLSFWVASNLALSPRDRLALFVVDNALLRLHMEVKLISRKSVLCCSSCMGEIARREHIFAMSSEGVHSNYTNLGGYMHDIVTVSTAINTELNGAPSAEYSWFPGYTWTIALCVGCMAHVGWRFDALKRNLRPQRFYGLCRNHVQPRAAAEPERSYTPPPPPPPLPPAS
;
A
#
# COMPACT_ATOMS: atom_id res chain seq x y z
N MET A 1 -1.62 -22.57 -22.59
CA MET A 1 -0.44 -22.13 -23.38
C MET A 1 0.84 -22.30 -22.57
N ARG A 2 0.97 -21.70 -21.37
CA ARG A 2 2.21 -21.77 -20.57
C ARG A 2 2.62 -23.14 -20.03
N SER A 3 1.68 -24.07 -19.83
CA SER A 3 2.01 -25.47 -19.52
C SER A 3 2.73 -26.16 -20.68
N MET A 4 2.46 -25.76 -21.93
CA MET A 4 3.12 -26.30 -23.12
C MET A 4 4.52 -25.68 -23.28
N ASP A 5 4.68 -24.40 -22.94
CA ASP A 5 5.99 -23.72 -22.93
C ASP A 5 6.95 -24.33 -21.89
N ALA A 6 6.43 -24.73 -20.72
CA ALA A 6 7.21 -25.41 -19.70
C ALA A 6 7.68 -26.82 -20.12
N VAL A 7 6.95 -27.49 -21.01
CA VAL A 7 7.31 -28.82 -21.53
C VAL A 7 8.47 -28.73 -22.54
N VAL A 8 8.63 -27.59 -23.22
CA VAL A 8 9.66 -27.39 -24.26
C VAL A 8 10.89 -26.62 -23.77
N THR A 9 11.00 -26.38 -22.47
CA THR A 9 12.10 -25.63 -21.86
C THR A 9 12.68 -26.36 -20.66
N PRO A 10 13.93 -26.07 -20.25
CA PRO A 10 14.53 -26.68 -19.06
C PRO A 10 13.98 -26.10 -17.74
N TRP A 11 13.05 -25.14 -17.81
CA TRP A 11 12.57 -24.39 -16.65
C TRP A 11 11.31 -25.04 -16.06
N PRO A 12 11.25 -25.22 -14.73
CA PRO A 12 10.07 -25.79 -14.09
C PRO A 12 8.82 -24.91 -14.26
N LEU A 13 7.64 -25.55 -14.30
CA LEU A 13 6.34 -24.90 -14.52
C LEU A 13 6.10 -23.70 -13.61
N PHE A 14 6.51 -23.78 -12.33
CA PHE A 14 6.30 -22.70 -11.37
C PHE A 14 6.93 -21.36 -11.82
N LEU A 15 8.02 -21.37 -12.61
CA LEU A 15 8.62 -20.13 -13.11
C LEU A 15 7.70 -19.42 -14.11
N TYR A 16 6.99 -20.18 -14.95
CA TYR A 16 6.01 -19.63 -15.89
C TYR A 16 4.76 -19.11 -15.18
N GLU A 17 4.37 -19.77 -14.09
CA GLU A 17 3.25 -19.37 -13.24
C GLU A 17 3.54 -18.10 -12.43
N ILE A 18 4.79 -17.91 -11.97
CA ILE A 18 5.19 -16.72 -11.21
C ILE A 18 5.01 -15.43 -12.03
N PHE A 19 5.20 -15.50 -13.35
CA PHE A 19 5.00 -14.39 -14.28
C PHE A 19 3.66 -14.47 -15.03
N ASP A 20 2.72 -15.30 -14.58
CA ASP A 20 1.39 -15.38 -15.19
C ASP A 20 0.61 -14.08 -14.93
N TYR A 21 0.28 -13.38 -16.01
CA TYR A 21 -0.38 -12.07 -15.92
C TYR A 21 -1.75 -12.16 -15.25
N GLN A 22 -2.56 -13.16 -15.58
CA GLN A 22 -3.92 -13.27 -15.04
C GLN A 22 -3.88 -13.55 -13.54
N ARG A 23 -2.97 -14.41 -13.10
CA ARG A 23 -2.73 -14.67 -11.68
C ARG A 23 -2.27 -13.42 -10.94
N MET A 24 -1.27 -12.69 -11.46
CA MET A 24 -0.78 -11.46 -10.83
C MET A 24 -1.87 -10.39 -10.77
N ARG A 25 -2.60 -10.19 -11.86
CA ARG A 25 -3.73 -9.26 -11.93
C ARG A 25 -4.82 -9.60 -10.91
N GLN A 26 -5.16 -10.88 -10.75
CA GLN A 26 -6.17 -11.31 -9.79
C GLN A 26 -5.76 -10.97 -8.35
N ILE A 27 -4.49 -11.22 -7.98
CA ILE A 27 -3.96 -10.87 -6.65
C ILE A 27 -4.04 -9.34 -6.43
N ILE A 28 -3.64 -8.56 -7.42
CA ILE A 28 -3.71 -7.09 -7.37
C ILE A 28 -5.17 -6.63 -7.22
N LYS A 29 -6.08 -7.19 -8.02
CA LYS A 29 -7.51 -6.88 -7.97
C LYS A 29 -8.11 -7.20 -6.61
N ASP A 30 -7.80 -8.37 -6.05
CA ASP A 30 -8.28 -8.78 -4.73
C ASP A 30 -7.77 -7.82 -3.65
N TYR A 31 -6.51 -7.40 -3.73
CA TYR A 31 -5.96 -6.37 -2.85
C TYR A 31 -6.70 -5.03 -2.98
N PHE A 32 -6.87 -4.49 -4.19
CA PHE A 32 -7.53 -3.20 -4.39
C PHE A 32 -9.02 -3.21 -4.00
N LYS A 33 -9.67 -4.37 -4.14
CA LYS A 33 -11.02 -4.58 -3.62
C LYS A 33 -11.11 -4.44 -2.09
N THR A 34 -10.08 -4.88 -1.35
CA THR A 34 -10.06 -4.71 0.12
C THR A 34 -10.02 -3.25 0.56
N ILE A 35 -9.51 -2.36 -0.29
CA ILE A 35 -9.41 -0.92 -0.03
C ILE A 35 -10.52 -0.13 -0.76
N MET A 36 -11.60 -0.82 -1.16
CA MET A 36 -12.79 -0.29 -1.84
C MET A 36 -12.53 0.33 -3.23
N PHE A 37 -11.61 -0.24 -4.00
CA PHE A 37 -11.31 0.23 -5.35
C PHE A 37 -11.38 -0.92 -6.38
N ASP A 38 -12.27 -0.76 -7.38
CA ASP A 38 -12.57 -1.85 -8.34
C ASP A 38 -12.15 -1.55 -9.79
N LYS A 39 -11.79 -0.30 -10.12
CA LYS A 39 -11.54 0.13 -11.51
C LYS A 39 -10.06 0.05 -11.89
N LEU A 40 -9.57 -1.15 -12.18
CA LEU A 40 -8.17 -1.37 -12.57
C LEU A 40 -7.98 -1.35 -14.09
N PRO A 41 -6.84 -0.83 -14.62
CA PRO A 41 -6.48 -0.98 -16.02
C PRO A 41 -6.41 -2.45 -16.48
N GLU A 42 -6.75 -2.71 -17.74
CA GLU A 42 -6.74 -4.05 -18.34
C GLU A 42 -5.42 -4.42 -19.01
N ASP A 43 -4.66 -3.44 -19.51
CA ASP A 43 -3.37 -3.72 -20.14
C ASP A 43 -2.25 -3.83 -19.08
N PRO A 44 -1.26 -4.71 -19.26
CA PRO A 44 -0.24 -4.98 -18.25
C PRO A 44 0.67 -3.77 -17.97
N VAL A 45 0.92 -2.92 -18.97
CA VAL A 45 1.83 -1.78 -18.84
C VAL A 45 1.18 -0.71 -17.98
N SER A 46 -0.02 -0.25 -18.35
CA SER A 46 -0.79 0.72 -17.59
C SER A 46 -1.14 0.20 -16.20
N LEU A 47 -1.51 -1.08 -16.07
CA LEU A 47 -1.78 -1.67 -14.76
C LEU A 47 -0.56 -1.55 -13.85
N SER A 48 0.62 -1.94 -14.31
CA SER A 48 1.84 -1.90 -13.49
C SER A 48 2.19 -0.47 -13.04
N PHE A 49 2.17 0.52 -13.95
CA PHE A 49 2.44 1.91 -13.54
C PHE A 49 1.36 2.48 -12.62
N TRP A 50 0.09 2.10 -12.85
CA TRP A 50 -1.02 2.51 -12.00
C TRP A 50 -0.89 1.94 -10.58
N VAL A 51 -0.53 0.66 -10.45
CA VAL A 51 -0.29 -0.01 -9.16
C VAL A 51 0.89 0.64 -8.43
N ALA A 52 2.03 0.83 -9.10
CA ALA A 52 3.21 1.51 -8.52
C ALA A 52 2.89 2.92 -8.00
N SER A 53 1.95 3.62 -8.64
CA SER A 53 1.49 4.94 -8.22
C SER A 53 0.52 4.90 -7.04
N ASN A 54 -0.31 3.86 -6.95
CA ASN A 54 -1.37 3.75 -5.94
C ASN A 54 -0.98 2.97 -4.67
N LEU A 55 0.12 2.22 -4.70
CA LEU A 55 0.65 1.59 -3.51
C LEU A 55 1.32 2.62 -2.57
N ALA A 56 1.09 2.47 -1.27
CA ALA A 56 1.81 3.21 -0.24
C ALA A 56 3.24 2.64 -0.11
N LEU A 57 4.13 3.10 -0.99
CA LEU A 57 5.52 2.63 -1.12
C LEU A 57 6.54 3.64 -0.61
N SER A 58 7.66 3.11 -0.12
CA SER A 58 8.83 3.92 0.21
C SER A 58 9.39 4.56 -1.08
N PRO A 59 10.11 5.69 -0.99
CA PRO A 59 10.74 6.29 -2.17
C PRO A 59 11.65 5.29 -2.92
N ARG A 60 12.37 4.45 -2.17
CA ARG A 60 13.25 3.40 -2.72
C ARG A 60 12.48 2.34 -3.50
N ASP A 61 11.42 1.78 -2.91
CA ASP A 61 10.63 0.73 -3.57
C ASP A 61 9.91 1.28 -4.82
N ARG A 62 9.38 2.50 -4.73
CA ARG A 62 8.73 3.16 -5.87
C ARG A 62 9.72 3.40 -7.01
N LEU A 63 10.91 3.91 -6.71
CA LEU A 63 11.96 4.09 -7.72
C LEU A 63 12.37 2.75 -8.34
N ALA A 64 12.54 1.71 -7.53
CA ALA A 64 12.86 0.37 -8.03
C ALA A 64 11.81 -0.15 -9.03
N LEU A 65 10.52 0.10 -8.80
CA LEU A 65 9.46 -0.26 -9.75
C LEU A 65 9.53 0.56 -11.05
N PHE A 66 9.82 1.86 -10.97
CA PHE A 66 9.88 2.73 -12.15
C PHE A 66 11.11 2.51 -13.02
N VAL A 67 12.20 2.00 -12.46
CA VAL A 67 13.43 1.65 -13.22
C VAL A 67 13.26 0.37 -14.03
N VAL A 68 12.40 -0.55 -13.59
CA VAL A 68 12.13 -1.81 -14.32
C VAL A 68 11.42 -1.50 -15.64
N ASP A 69 11.95 -1.98 -16.76
CA ASP A 69 11.41 -1.79 -18.11
C ASP A 69 10.33 -2.83 -18.49
N ASN A 70 10.36 -4.00 -17.86
CA ASN A 70 9.43 -5.09 -18.12
C ASN A 70 8.19 -5.04 -17.23
N ALA A 71 7.00 -4.90 -17.85
CA ALA A 71 5.73 -4.82 -17.12
C ALA A 71 5.42 -6.06 -16.25
N LEU A 72 5.72 -7.28 -16.73
CA LEU A 72 5.47 -8.51 -15.96
C LEU A 72 6.40 -8.61 -14.75
N LEU A 73 7.66 -8.19 -14.88
CA LEU A 73 8.59 -8.12 -13.76
C LEU A 73 8.15 -7.07 -12.74
N ARG A 74 7.68 -5.91 -13.20
CA ARG A 74 7.14 -4.86 -12.32
C ARG A 74 5.91 -5.35 -11.54
N LEU A 75 4.95 -5.99 -12.22
CA LEU A 75 3.76 -6.62 -11.59
C LEU A 75 4.16 -7.70 -10.57
N HIS A 76 5.17 -8.51 -10.88
CA HIS A 76 5.67 -9.52 -9.95
C HIS A 76 6.23 -8.88 -8.67
N MET A 77 7.01 -7.80 -8.80
CA MET A 77 7.51 -7.03 -7.66
C MET A 77 6.38 -6.38 -6.85
N GLU A 78 5.36 -5.84 -7.52
CA GLU A 78 4.18 -5.26 -6.87
C GLU A 78 3.39 -6.29 -6.07
N VAL A 79 3.13 -7.49 -6.63
CA VAL A 79 2.48 -8.59 -5.92
C VAL A 79 3.26 -8.97 -4.66
N LYS A 80 4.59 -8.99 -4.73
CA LYS A 80 5.46 -9.24 -3.58
C LYS A 80 5.35 -8.14 -2.52
N LEU A 81 5.24 -6.87 -2.94
CA LEU A 81 5.05 -5.73 -2.05
C LEU A 81 3.67 -5.73 -1.39
N ILE A 82 2.61 -6.05 -2.13
CA ILE A 82 1.24 -6.22 -1.63
C ILE A 82 1.17 -7.30 -0.55
N SER A 83 1.88 -8.41 -0.76
CA SER A 83 1.88 -9.55 0.16
C SER A 83 2.58 -9.25 1.50
N ARG A 84 3.43 -8.22 1.55
CA ARG A 84 4.13 -7.82 2.78
C ARG A 84 3.20 -7.01 3.67
N LYS A 85 3.23 -7.31 4.98
CA LYS A 85 2.60 -6.43 5.97
C LYS A 85 3.46 -5.17 6.11
N SER A 86 2.81 -4.01 6.15
CA SER A 86 3.48 -2.73 6.33
C SER A 86 2.65 -1.79 7.18
N VAL A 87 3.35 -0.86 7.81
CA VAL A 87 2.77 0.21 8.62
C VAL A 87 3.25 1.55 8.08
N LEU A 88 2.41 2.57 8.16
CA LEU A 88 2.77 3.96 7.92
C LEU A 88 3.31 4.55 9.23
N CYS A 89 4.52 5.07 9.19
CA CYS A 89 5.19 5.69 10.33
C CYS A 89 5.37 7.20 10.07
N CYS A 90 5.46 8.00 11.12
CA CYS A 90 5.87 9.40 11.02
C CYS A 90 7.26 9.49 10.38
N SER A 91 7.42 10.34 9.36
CA SER A 91 8.70 10.53 8.68
C SER A 91 9.78 11.14 9.59
N SER A 92 9.39 11.86 10.65
CA SER A 92 10.31 12.55 11.55
C SER A 92 10.85 11.66 12.67
N CYS A 93 10.01 10.79 13.27
CA CYS A 93 10.40 10.01 14.47
C CYS A 93 10.17 8.49 14.35
N MET A 94 9.69 8.00 13.20
CA MET A 94 9.38 6.59 12.96
C MET A 94 8.28 5.97 13.83
N GLY A 95 7.58 6.77 14.65
CA GLY A 95 6.40 6.31 15.40
C GLY A 95 5.31 5.81 14.44
N GLU A 96 4.74 4.64 14.73
CA GLU A 96 3.64 4.07 13.93
C GLU A 96 2.41 5.00 13.97
N ILE A 97 1.86 5.33 12.80
CA ILE A 97 0.68 6.19 12.65
C ILE A 97 -0.52 5.40 12.15
N ALA A 98 -0.34 4.48 11.20
CA ALA A 98 -1.44 3.66 10.69
C ALA A 98 -0.91 2.34 10.14
N ARG A 99 -1.80 1.36 9.98
CA ARG A 99 -1.49 0.08 9.30
C ARG A 99 -1.98 0.14 7.86
N ARG A 100 -1.32 -0.61 6.96
CA ARG A 100 -1.75 -0.72 5.56
C ARG A 100 -3.20 -1.18 5.42
N GLU A 101 -3.66 -2.07 6.30
CA GLU A 101 -5.05 -2.57 6.32
C GLU A 101 -6.10 -1.49 6.62
N HIS A 102 -5.70 -0.34 7.15
CA HIS A 102 -6.62 0.79 7.37
C HIS A 102 -6.75 1.68 6.14
N ILE A 103 -5.91 1.51 5.11
CA ILE A 103 -5.96 2.31 3.89
C ILE A 103 -7.24 1.98 3.12
N PHE A 104 -7.92 3.01 2.63
CA PHE A 104 -9.08 2.87 1.76
C PHE A 104 -9.14 4.04 0.77
N ALA A 105 -9.79 3.88 -0.36
CA ALA A 105 -9.97 4.95 -1.34
C ALA A 105 -11.23 5.79 -1.02
N MET A 106 -11.07 7.09 -0.80
CA MET A 106 -12.18 8.06 -0.80
C MET A 106 -12.43 8.67 -2.19
N SER A 107 -11.42 8.64 -3.07
CA SER A 107 -11.47 9.21 -4.42
C SER A 107 -11.66 8.12 -5.47
N SER A 108 -12.31 8.46 -6.58
CA SER A 108 -12.39 7.59 -7.76
C SER A 108 -11.06 7.43 -8.50
N GLU A 109 -10.06 8.27 -8.19
CA GLU A 109 -8.73 8.23 -8.82
C GLU A 109 -7.80 7.19 -8.17
N GLY A 110 -8.14 6.73 -6.95
CA GLY A 110 -7.41 5.71 -6.24
C GLY A 110 -7.16 6.05 -4.77
N VAL A 111 -6.05 5.53 -4.25
CA VAL A 111 -5.68 5.59 -2.83
C VAL A 111 -5.04 6.94 -2.47
N HIS A 112 -4.31 7.51 -3.41
CA HIS A 112 -3.61 8.78 -3.29
C HIS A 112 -4.41 9.83 -4.06
N SER A 113 -4.55 11.04 -3.51
CA SER A 113 -5.21 12.15 -4.19
C SER A 113 -4.55 13.46 -3.81
N ASN A 114 -4.34 14.32 -4.81
CA ASN A 114 -3.68 15.61 -4.62
C ASN A 114 -4.72 16.68 -4.34
N TYR A 115 -4.52 17.43 -3.26
CA TYR A 115 -5.39 18.52 -2.87
C TYR A 115 -4.58 19.78 -2.57
N THR A 116 -5.08 20.93 -3.01
CA THR A 116 -4.45 22.22 -2.77
C THR A 116 -5.13 22.91 -1.60
N ASN A 117 -4.36 23.38 -0.62
CA ASN A 117 -4.89 24.18 0.47
C ASN A 117 -5.04 25.66 0.05
N LEU A 118 -5.68 26.46 0.91
CA LEU A 118 -5.84 27.91 0.72
C LEU A 118 -4.55 28.68 0.43
N GLY A 119 -3.43 28.24 1.01
CA GLY A 119 -2.12 28.84 0.81
C GLY A 119 -1.45 28.47 -0.52
N GLY A 120 -2.10 27.67 -1.36
CA GLY A 120 -1.56 27.21 -2.64
C GLY A 120 -0.63 25.99 -2.53
N TYR A 121 -0.51 25.38 -1.35
CA TYR A 121 0.31 24.19 -1.15
C TYR A 121 -0.47 22.94 -1.54
N MET A 122 0.13 22.13 -2.40
CA MET A 122 -0.40 20.83 -2.80
C MET A 122 0.02 19.74 -1.81
N HIS A 123 -0.94 18.91 -1.42
CA HIS A 123 -0.76 17.79 -0.52
C HIS A 123 -1.23 16.50 -1.19
N ASP A 124 -0.34 15.52 -1.26
CA ASP A 124 -0.68 14.15 -1.64
C ASP A 124 -1.20 13.41 -0.40
N ILE A 125 -2.48 13.04 -0.43
CA ILE A 125 -3.23 12.52 0.71
C ILE A 125 -3.54 11.04 0.53
N VAL A 126 -3.19 10.25 1.55
CA VAL A 126 -3.63 8.86 1.71
C VAL A 126 -4.72 8.80 2.77
N THR A 127 -5.87 8.24 2.44
CA THR A 127 -6.98 8.06 3.40
C THR A 127 -6.87 6.76 4.18
N VAL A 128 -6.97 6.86 5.51
CA VAL A 128 -6.98 5.71 6.42
C VAL A 128 -8.17 5.77 7.37
N SER A 129 -8.78 4.62 7.64
CA SER A 129 -9.93 4.52 8.55
C SER A 129 -9.55 4.79 10.00
N THR A 130 -8.33 4.40 10.39
CA THR A 130 -7.81 4.50 11.76
C THR A 130 -6.35 4.96 11.76
N ALA A 131 -6.05 5.93 12.61
CA ALA A 131 -4.69 6.36 12.94
C ALA A 131 -4.46 6.29 14.46
N ILE A 132 -3.23 5.96 14.86
CA ILE A 132 -2.74 5.87 16.24
C ILE A 132 -1.60 6.85 16.46
N ASN A 133 -1.24 7.13 17.72
CA ASN A 133 -0.18 8.06 18.07
C ASN A 133 -0.34 9.45 17.41
N THR A 134 -1.61 9.89 17.28
CA THR A 134 -1.97 11.20 16.76
C THR A 134 -2.68 12.03 17.83
N GLU A 135 -2.29 13.30 17.92
CA GLU A 135 -2.94 14.32 18.73
C GLU A 135 -3.61 15.35 17.80
N LEU A 136 -4.75 15.89 18.20
CA LEU A 136 -5.47 16.87 17.40
C LEU A 136 -5.18 18.27 17.88
N ASN A 137 -4.90 19.15 16.93
CA ASN A 137 -4.58 20.54 17.21
C ASN A 137 -5.64 21.47 16.60
N GLY A 138 -6.17 22.36 17.43
CA GLY A 138 -7.19 23.33 17.04
C GLY A 138 -8.62 22.80 17.02
N ALA A 139 -9.56 23.68 16.66
CA ALA A 139 -10.97 23.34 16.53
C ALA A 139 -11.26 22.71 15.15
N PRO A 140 -12.26 21.81 15.05
CA PRO A 140 -12.70 21.30 13.76
C PRO A 140 -13.23 22.42 12.85
N SER A 141 -12.85 22.42 11.57
CA SER A 141 -13.31 23.40 10.58
C SER A 141 -13.87 22.70 9.34
N ALA A 142 -14.98 23.22 8.80
CA ALA A 142 -15.49 22.79 7.49
C ALA A 142 -14.94 23.65 6.34
N GLU A 143 -14.20 24.71 6.66
CA GLU A 143 -13.71 25.70 5.69
C GLU A 143 -12.71 25.05 4.74
N TYR A 144 -12.94 25.15 3.42
CA TYR A 144 -12.08 24.54 2.38
C TYR A 144 -11.80 23.04 2.59
N SER A 145 -12.76 22.32 3.18
CA SER A 145 -12.65 20.86 3.32
C SER A 145 -12.58 20.18 1.96
N TRP A 146 -11.56 19.35 1.76
CA TRP A 146 -11.38 18.56 0.54
C TRP A 146 -12.43 17.44 0.39
N PHE A 147 -13.09 17.08 1.49
CA PHE A 147 -14.14 16.07 1.51
C PHE A 147 -15.46 16.74 1.89
N PRO A 148 -16.32 17.06 0.91
CA PRO A 148 -17.61 17.69 1.17
C PRO A 148 -18.43 16.90 2.20
N GLY A 149 -18.97 17.60 3.20
CA GLY A 149 -19.71 16.97 4.29
C GLY A 149 -18.86 16.56 5.50
N TYR A 150 -17.56 16.86 5.52
CA TYR A 150 -16.67 16.62 6.65
C TYR A 150 -16.03 17.91 7.16
N THR A 151 -15.86 18.00 8.47
CA THR A 151 -14.89 18.92 9.08
C THR A 151 -13.52 18.27 9.11
N TRP A 152 -12.46 19.07 9.12
CA TRP A 152 -11.09 18.63 9.33
C TRP A 152 -10.51 19.22 10.61
N THR A 153 -9.59 18.50 11.24
CA THR A 153 -8.78 18.96 12.39
C THR A 153 -7.35 18.51 12.17
N ILE A 154 -6.38 19.38 12.45
CA ILE A 154 -4.96 19.07 12.25
C ILE A 154 -4.58 17.88 13.13
N ALA A 155 -3.87 16.90 12.56
CA ALA A 155 -3.33 15.74 13.26
C ALA A 155 -1.80 15.84 13.34
N LEU A 156 -1.29 15.82 14.57
CA LEU A 156 0.14 15.86 14.90
C LEU A 156 0.58 14.49 15.42
N CYS A 157 1.83 14.10 15.17
CA CYS A 157 2.42 12.92 15.78
C CYS A 157 2.69 13.17 17.28
N VAL A 158 2.16 12.32 18.17
CA VAL A 158 2.37 12.44 19.63
C VAL A 158 3.86 12.38 20.02
N GLY A 159 4.68 11.63 19.27
CA GLY A 159 6.09 11.43 19.62
C GLY A 159 7.01 12.60 19.29
N CYS A 160 6.65 13.47 18.33
CA CYS A 160 7.52 14.57 17.89
C CYS A 160 6.80 15.86 17.52
N MET A 161 5.48 15.91 17.69
CA MET A 161 4.59 17.01 17.33
C MET A 161 4.62 17.44 15.86
N ALA A 162 5.29 16.67 14.99
CA ALA A 162 5.29 16.92 13.57
C ALA A 162 3.89 16.74 12.99
N HIS A 163 3.50 17.62 12.07
CA HIS A 163 2.26 17.49 11.31
C HIS A 163 2.28 16.21 10.47
N VAL A 164 1.24 15.36 10.60
CA VAL A 164 1.12 14.12 9.81
C VAL A 164 -0.09 14.12 8.88
N GLY A 165 -1.03 15.04 9.05
CA GLY A 165 -2.22 15.17 8.21
C GLY A 165 -3.41 15.76 8.96
N TRP A 166 -4.61 15.30 8.63
CA TRP A 166 -5.85 15.77 9.23
C TRP A 166 -6.79 14.63 9.59
N ARG A 167 -7.55 14.78 10.68
CA ARG A 167 -8.72 13.94 10.96
C ARG A 167 -9.95 14.58 10.33
N PHE A 168 -10.76 13.78 9.66
CA PHE A 168 -12.03 14.20 9.09
C PHE A 168 -13.19 13.59 9.87
N ASP A 169 -14.14 14.40 10.31
CA ASP A 169 -15.35 13.99 11.02
C ASP A 169 -16.59 14.38 10.22
N ALA A 170 -17.53 13.45 10.06
CA ALA A 170 -18.73 13.67 9.25
C ALA A 170 -19.68 14.67 9.92
N LEU A 171 -20.18 15.64 9.16
CA LEU A 171 -21.18 16.62 9.62
C LEU A 171 -22.57 16.00 9.82
N LYS A 172 -22.86 14.88 9.13
CA LYS A 172 -24.16 14.22 9.16
C LYS A 172 -24.01 12.74 9.53
N ARG A 173 -24.99 12.22 10.28
CA ARG A 173 -25.01 10.82 10.76
C ARG A 173 -25.18 9.77 9.64
N ASN A 174 -25.65 10.17 8.47
CA ASN A 174 -25.84 9.28 7.32
C ASN A 174 -24.61 9.19 6.39
N LEU A 175 -23.64 10.10 6.54
CA LEU A 175 -22.39 10.04 5.78
C LEU A 175 -21.53 8.85 6.24
N ARG A 176 -20.81 8.22 5.33
CA ARG A 176 -19.86 7.16 5.65
C ARG A 176 -18.54 7.42 4.91
N PRO A 177 -17.39 7.16 5.56
CA PRO A 177 -17.25 6.81 6.99
C PRO A 177 -17.66 7.96 7.93
N GLN A 178 -17.93 7.70 9.21
CA GLN A 178 -18.24 8.78 10.17
C GLN A 178 -16.99 9.57 10.59
N ARG A 179 -15.83 8.91 10.52
CA ARG A 179 -14.52 9.48 10.78
C ARG A 179 -13.48 8.76 9.96
N PHE A 180 -12.46 9.48 9.52
CA PHE A 180 -11.25 8.93 8.93
C PHE A 180 -10.10 9.94 9.06
N TYR A 181 -8.93 9.60 8.54
CA TYR A 181 -7.77 10.49 8.50
C TYR A 181 -7.26 10.60 7.07
N GLY A 182 -6.86 11.81 6.67
CA GLY A 182 -6.06 12.05 5.47
C GLY A 182 -4.62 12.32 5.89
N LEU A 183 -3.72 11.38 5.65
CA LEU A 183 -2.31 11.47 5.99
C LEU A 183 -1.52 12.04 4.80
N CYS A 184 -0.63 13.00 5.07
CA CYS A 184 0.24 13.56 4.04
C CYS A 184 1.35 12.56 3.71
N ARG A 185 1.45 12.15 2.45
CA ARG A 185 2.48 11.20 2.00
C ARG A 185 3.92 11.65 2.29
N ASN A 186 4.20 12.95 2.36
CA ASN A 186 5.53 13.45 2.69
C ASN A 186 5.83 13.42 4.20
N HIS A 187 4.81 13.32 5.05
CA HIS A 187 4.94 13.30 6.51
C HIS A 187 4.78 11.89 7.12
N VAL A 188 4.34 10.92 6.32
CA VAL A 188 4.32 9.51 6.70
C VAL A 188 5.02 8.65 5.66
N GLN A 189 5.74 7.63 6.11
CA GLN A 189 6.41 6.69 5.23
C GLN A 189 6.12 5.23 5.62
N PRO A 190 5.98 4.33 4.62
CA PRO A 190 5.78 2.93 4.90
C PRO A 190 7.06 2.29 5.42
N ARG A 191 6.89 1.43 6.42
CA ARG A 191 7.92 0.54 6.95
C ARG A 191 7.37 -0.87 6.90
N ALA A 192 8.16 -1.82 6.41
CA ALA A 192 7.80 -3.24 6.51
C ALA A 192 7.55 -3.57 7.98
N ALA A 193 6.42 -4.21 8.29
CA ALA A 193 6.24 -4.81 9.60
C ALA A 193 7.36 -5.85 9.76
N ALA A 194 7.99 -5.92 10.94
CA ALA A 194 8.98 -6.94 11.20
C ALA A 194 8.35 -8.30 10.86
N GLU A 195 9.00 -9.08 9.98
CA GLU A 195 8.63 -10.49 9.87
C GLU A 195 8.89 -11.10 11.25
N PRO A 196 7.96 -11.89 11.84
CA PRO A 196 8.33 -12.69 12.99
C PRO A 196 9.57 -13.50 12.58
N GLU A 197 10.60 -13.53 13.44
CA GLU A 197 11.79 -14.35 13.19
C GLU A 197 11.34 -15.73 12.73
N ARG A 198 11.63 -16.08 11.48
CA ARG A 198 11.46 -17.46 11.06
C ARG A 198 12.50 -18.25 11.83
N SER A 199 12.09 -18.96 12.88
CA SER A 199 12.92 -19.99 13.49
C SER A 199 13.36 -20.94 12.38
N TYR A 200 14.61 -20.82 11.96
CA TYR A 200 15.18 -21.72 10.97
C TYR A 200 15.25 -23.11 11.61
N THR A 201 14.35 -24.00 11.22
CA THR A 201 14.50 -25.44 11.45
C THR A 201 15.31 -25.99 10.27
N PRO A 202 16.58 -26.42 10.48
CA PRO A 202 17.34 -27.07 9.42
C PRO A 202 16.60 -28.32 8.93
N PRO A 203 16.71 -28.65 7.64
CA PRO A 203 16.14 -29.89 7.12
C PRO A 203 16.74 -31.10 7.85
N PRO A 204 15.97 -32.20 8.03
CA PRO A 204 16.51 -33.42 8.60
C PRO A 204 17.69 -33.94 7.75
N PRO A 205 18.69 -34.57 8.39
CA PRO A 205 19.81 -35.14 7.65
C PRO A 205 19.32 -36.18 6.63
N PRO A 206 20.02 -36.32 5.49
CA PRO A 206 19.67 -37.33 4.50
C PRO A 206 19.72 -38.73 5.10
N PRO A 207 18.86 -39.66 4.63
CA PRO A 207 18.88 -41.04 5.10
C PRO A 207 20.24 -41.70 4.81
N PRO A 208 20.69 -42.64 5.66
CA PRO A 208 21.95 -43.33 5.46
C PRO A 208 21.95 -44.09 4.13
N LEU A 209 23.09 -44.05 3.44
CA LEU A 209 23.29 -44.78 2.20
C LEU A 209 23.10 -46.30 2.44
N PRO A 210 22.50 -47.03 1.49
CA PRO A 210 22.38 -48.48 1.60
C PRO A 210 23.78 -49.13 1.62
N PRO A 211 23.93 -50.28 2.30
CA PRO A 211 25.20 -50.98 2.36
C PRO A 211 25.68 -51.34 0.95
N ALA A 212 26.97 -51.14 0.70
CA ALA A 212 27.61 -51.55 -0.55
C ALA A 212 27.56 -53.08 -0.67
N SER A 213 27.09 -53.54 -1.84
CA SER A 213 27.06 -54.95 -2.25
C SER A 213 28.46 -55.52 -2.48
#